data_AF-A0A975RK89-F1
#
_entry.id   AF-A0A975RK89-F1
#
_cell.length_a   1.000
_cell.length_b   1.000
_cell.length_c   1.000
_cell.angle_alpha   90.00
_cell.angle_beta   90.00
_cell.angle_gamma   90.00
#
_symmetry.space_group_name_H-M   'P 1'
#
loop_
_entity.id
_entity.type
_entity.pdbx_description
1 polymer ?
#
loop_
_entity_poly.entity_id
_entity_poly.type
_entity_poly.pdbx_seq_one_letter_code
_entity_poly.pdbx_strand_id
1 'polypeptide(L)'
;MEPSMKFRCCIVGGGPAGMMLGYLLGRAGVDTIVLEKHADFFRDFRGDTVHPSTLQVMDELGLIDGFLKLPHQRLRKMDGKFGSATIRIADLSRLKAKYPFIAFMPQWDFLNFLRESGQRFPSLRVMMNAEATDLIRSGETVISVKLAVQDAVATANLLAAKLADGCPSEQELDAVRRRREFPVRMTQAMQVVVQNNVISVALKPGGRPLKPPLPVRLINAVPWLQGVTARFVGLGVRPEHVHSPVAPTR
;
A
#
# COMPACT_ATOMS: atom_id res chain seq x y z
N MET A 1 -2.02 -29.84 -25.67
CA MET A 1 -2.85 -28.77 -25.09
C MET A 1 -2.36 -28.62 -23.66
N GLU A 2 -1.64 -27.54 -23.36
CA GLU A 2 -1.16 -27.25 -22.00
C GLU A 2 -2.34 -27.24 -21.03
N PRO A 3 -2.21 -27.81 -19.82
CA PRO A 3 -3.31 -27.84 -18.84
C PRO A 3 -3.67 -26.40 -18.42
N SER A 4 -4.93 -26.01 -18.63
CA SER A 4 -5.43 -24.71 -18.17
C SER A 4 -5.85 -24.78 -16.70
N MET A 5 -5.25 -23.93 -15.87
CA MET A 5 -5.71 -23.73 -14.49
C MET A 5 -6.88 -22.75 -14.46
N LYS A 6 -7.89 -23.04 -13.65
CA LYS A 6 -9.05 -22.17 -13.45
C LYS A 6 -9.02 -21.59 -12.04
N PHE A 7 -9.17 -20.27 -11.96
CA PHE A 7 -9.30 -19.51 -10.72
C PHE A 7 -10.42 -18.49 -10.88
N ARG A 8 -11.05 -18.08 -9.77
CA ARG A 8 -12.03 -16.99 -9.77
C ARG A 8 -11.39 -15.64 -10.00
N CYS A 9 -10.20 -15.43 -9.43
CA CYS A 9 -9.44 -14.19 -9.58
C CYS A 9 -7.97 -14.48 -9.88
N CYS A 10 -7.41 -13.78 -10.87
CA CYS A 10 -5.98 -13.80 -11.16
C CYS A 10 -5.42 -12.39 -10.94
N ILE A 11 -4.43 -12.28 -10.07
CA ILE A 11 -3.71 -11.05 -9.74
C ILE A 11 -2.33 -11.14 -10.36
N VAL A 12 -2.00 -10.19 -11.24
CA VAL A 12 -0.67 -10.11 -11.85
C VAL A 12 0.20 -9.14 -11.06
N GLY A 13 1.24 -9.67 -10.41
CA GLY A 13 2.24 -8.95 -9.62
C GLY A 13 2.14 -9.21 -8.12
N GLY A 14 3.21 -9.73 -7.50
CA GLY A 14 3.34 -10.00 -6.07
C GLY A 14 3.92 -8.83 -5.26
N GLY A 15 3.66 -7.59 -5.67
CA GLY A 15 4.00 -6.41 -4.87
C GLY A 15 3.09 -6.24 -3.64
N PRO A 16 3.30 -5.20 -2.80
CA PRO A 16 2.55 -5.01 -1.55
C PRO A 16 1.04 -5.02 -1.73
N ALA A 17 0.55 -4.40 -2.81
CA ALA A 17 -0.86 -4.36 -3.10
C ALA A 17 -1.42 -5.68 -3.66
N GLY A 18 -0.67 -6.35 -4.55
CA GLY A 18 -1.10 -7.63 -5.10
C GLY A 18 -1.14 -8.73 -4.04
N MET A 19 -0.13 -8.77 -3.16
CA MET A 19 -0.11 -9.69 -2.02
C MET A 19 -1.20 -9.37 -1.00
N MET A 20 -1.44 -8.10 -0.68
CA MET A 20 -2.54 -7.72 0.21
C MET A 20 -3.90 -8.08 -0.40
N LEU A 21 -4.14 -7.79 -1.68
CA LEU A 21 -5.39 -8.13 -2.36
C LEU A 21 -5.60 -9.65 -2.38
N GLY A 22 -4.55 -10.42 -2.72
CA GLY A 22 -4.58 -11.88 -2.68
C GLY A 22 -4.92 -12.41 -1.29
N TYR A 23 -4.28 -11.88 -0.24
CA TYR A 23 -4.58 -12.22 1.15
C TYR A 23 -6.04 -11.97 1.51
N LEU A 24 -6.58 -10.79 1.16
CA LEU A 24 -7.96 -10.41 1.49
C LEU A 24 -9.00 -11.25 0.72
N LEU A 25 -8.76 -11.51 -0.57
CA LEU A 25 -9.64 -12.36 -1.37
C LEU A 25 -9.59 -13.83 -0.92
N GLY A 26 -8.40 -14.34 -0.63
CA GLY A 26 -8.21 -15.66 -0.03
C GLY A 26 -8.96 -15.81 1.30
N ARG A 27 -8.79 -14.83 2.21
CA ARG A 27 -9.53 -14.74 3.49
C ARG A 27 -11.04 -14.71 3.31
N ALA A 28 -11.53 -14.11 2.23
CA ALA A 28 -12.94 -14.08 1.86
C ALA A 28 -13.44 -15.38 1.19
N GLY A 29 -12.56 -16.36 0.95
CA GLY A 29 -12.90 -17.63 0.30
C GLY A 29 -12.92 -17.59 -1.23
N VAL A 30 -12.48 -16.48 -1.84
CA VAL A 30 -12.40 -16.34 -3.29
C VAL A 30 -11.17 -17.10 -3.81
N ASP A 31 -11.38 -18.05 -4.71
CA ASP A 31 -10.31 -18.83 -5.34
C ASP A 31 -9.40 -17.93 -6.20
N THR A 32 -8.24 -17.58 -5.64
CA THR A 32 -7.38 -16.50 -6.10
C THR A 32 -5.96 -16.98 -6.33
N ILE A 33 -5.39 -16.64 -7.48
CA ILE A 33 -3.97 -16.81 -7.76
C ILE A 33 -3.27 -15.45 -7.89
N VAL A 34 -2.10 -15.32 -7.25
CA VAL A 34 -1.16 -14.21 -7.46
C VAL A 34 0.01 -14.72 -8.27
N LEU A 35 0.27 -14.10 -9.43
CA LEU A 35 1.41 -14.38 -10.30
C LEU A 35 2.53 -13.37 -10.01
N GLU A 36 3.71 -13.84 -9.63
CA GLU A 36 4.90 -13.00 -9.45
C GLU A 36 6.00 -13.51 -10.37
N LYS A 37 6.54 -12.61 -11.19
CA LYS A 37 7.54 -12.96 -12.22
C LYS A 37 8.89 -13.34 -11.62
N HIS A 38 9.23 -12.82 -10.44
CA HIS A 38 10.50 -13.12 -9.79
C HIS A 38 10.44 -14.40 -8.95
N ALA A 39 11.59 -15.01 -8.68
CA ALA A 39 11.72 -16.21 -7.87
C ALA A 39 11.50 -15.94 -6.37
N ASP A 40 11.88 -14.75 -5.93
CA ASP A 40 11.78 -14.28 -4.56
C ASP A 40 11.37 -12.79 -4.53
N PHE A 41 11.22 -12.26 -3.32
CA PHE A 41 11.04 -10.82 -3.11
C PHE A 41 12.38 -10.11 -2.85
N PHE A 42 13.54 -10.69 -3.15
CA PHE A 42 14.82 -10.02 -2.97
C PHE A 42 15.16 -9.22 -4.24
N ARG A 43 14.65 -7.99 -4.32
CA ARG A 43 14.97 -7.05 -5.39
C ARG A 43 15.08 -5.62 -4.86
N ASP A 44 15.70 -4.75 -5.65
CA ASP A 44 15.97 -3.35 -5.31
C ASP A 44 14.63 -2.58 -5.23
N PHE A 45 14.02 -2.60 -4.05
CA PHE A 45 12.76 -1.91 -3.77
C PHE A 45 13.04 -0.51 -3.25
N ARG A 46 12.24 0.46 -3.71
CA ARG A 46 12.29 1.84 -3.22
C ARG A 46 11.16 2.14 -2.23
N GLY A 47 10.89 1.23 -1.30
CA GLY A 47 9.68 1.21 -0.48
C GLY A 47 9.84 0.52 0.88
N ASP A 48 10.77 0.99 1.72
CA ASP A 48 11.12 0.36 3.00
C ASP A 48 10.27 0.87 4.19
N THR A 49 9.04 1.30 3.94
CA THR A 49 8.21 1.95 4.97
C THR A 49 6.80 1.39 5.02
N VAL A 50 6.38 1.00 6.22
CA VAL A 50 5.02 0.60 6.53
C VAL A 50 4.39 1.65 7.43
N HIS A 51 3.42 2.35 6.87
CA HIS A 51 2.80 3.54 7.47
C HIS A 51 1.75 3.16 8.53
N PRO A 52 1.43 4.07 9.47
CA PRO A 52 0.36 3.90 10.46
C PRO A 52 -0.96 3.35 9.91
N SER A 53 -1.41 3.81 8.73
CA SER A 53 -2.63 3.28 8.09
C SER A 53 -2.50 1.81 7.67
N THR A 54 -1.32 1.38 7.21
CA THR A 54 -1.07 -0.03 6.89
C THR A 54 -0.92 -0.87 8.16
N LEU A 55 -0.26 -0.35 9.21
CA LEU A 55 -0.19 -1.04 10.50
C LEU A 55 -1.58 -1.26 11.11
N GLN A 56 -2.49 -0.30 10.94
CA GLN A 56 -3.90 -0.44 11.32
C GLN A 56 -4.60 -1.56 10.55
N VAL A 57 -4.35 -1.68 9.24
CA VAL A 57 -4.86 -2.81 8.43
C VAL A 57 -4.30 -4.15 8.94
N MET A 58 -3.01 -4.22 9.25
CA MET A 58 -2.41 -5.46 9.80
C MET A 58 -3.03 -5.86 11.15
N ASP A 59 -3.41 -4.88 11.98
CA ASP A 59 -4.11 -5.09 13.25
C ASP A 59 -5.54 -5.62 13.05
N GLU A 60 -6.30 -5.03 12.13
CA GLU A 60 -7.64 -5.48 11.77
C GLU A 60 -7.66 -6.90 11.18
N LEU A 61 -6.56 -7.32 10.57
CA LEU A 61 -6.36 -8.68 10.08
C LEU A 61 -5.87 -9.67 11.15
N GLY A 62 -5.62 -9.22 12.38
CA GLY A 62 -5.06 -10.04 13.46
C GLY A 62 -3.60 -10.45 13.22
N LEU A 63 -2.88 -9.71 12.38
CA LEU A 63 -1.52 -10.00 11.96
C LEU A 63 -0.46 -9.16 12.68
N ILE A 64 -0.86 -8.08 13.33
CA ILE A 64 0.07 -7.06 13.84
C ILE A 64 1.09 -7.60 14.85
N ASP A 65 0.69 -8.52 15.73
CA ASP A 65 1.57 -9.05 16.78
C ASP A 65 2.69 -9.92 16.21
N GLY A 66 2.39 -10.69 15.17
CA GLY A 66 3.41 -11.43 14.42
C GLY A 66 4.28 -10.49 13.60
N PHE A 67 3.64 -9.52 12.93
CA PHE A 67 4.32 -8.60 12.02
C PHE A 67 5.34 -7.69 12.73
N LEU A 68 4.99 -7.14 13.90
CA LEU A 68 5.89 -6.28 14.67
C LEU A 68 7.00 -7.05 15.40
N LYS A 69 7.08 -8.37 15.28
CA LYS A 69 8.25 -9.15 15.74
C LYS A 69 9.38 -9.15 14.71
N LEU A 70 9.09 -8.87 13.45
CA LEU A 70 10.11 -8.77 12.40
C LEU A 70 11.07 -7.61 12.70
N PRO A 71 12.35 -7.70 12.32
CA PRO A 71 13.31 -6.61 12.50
C PRO A 71 12.82 -5.32 11.82
N HIS A 72 12.68 -4.24 12.59
CA HIS A 72 12.26 -2.95 12.06
C HIS A 72 12.71 -1.81 12.98
N GLN A 73 12.84 -0.62 12.41
CA GLN A 73 13.00 0.61 13.17
C GLN A 73 11.67 1.37 13.22
N ARG A 74 11.38 2.02 14.34
CA ARG A 74 10.16 2.82 14.50
C ARG A 74 10.48 4.29 14.32
N LEU A 75 10.09 4.83 13.16
CA LEU A 75 10.24 6.25 12.87
C LEU A 75 8.99 7.01 13.32
N ARG A 76 9.12 7.79 14.40
CA ARG A 76 8.02 8.65 14.90
C ARG A 76 8.14 10.09 14.45
N LYS A 77 9.37 10.55 14.23
CA LYS A 77 9.70 11.94 13.93
C LYS A 77 10.57 11.95 12.69
N MET A 78 10.24 12.83 11.76
CA MET A 78 10.99 13.03 10.53
C MET A 78 11.52 14.45 10.51
N ASP A 79 12.84 14.58 10.44
CA ASP A 79 13.53 15.85 10.39
C ASP A 79 14.23 16.00 9.03
N GLY A 80 14.17 17.20 8.45
CA GLY A 80 14.89 17.58 7.24
C GLY A 80 16.05 18.52 7.59
N LYS A 81 17.24 18.25 7.04
CA LYS A 81 18.39 19.15 7.17
C LYS A 81 18.44 20.14 6.01
N PHE A 82 18.46 21.43 6.35
CA PHE A 82 18.54 22.56 5.42
C PHE A 82 19.73 23.43 5.83
N GLY A 83 20.90 23.18 5.24
CA GLY A 83 22.16 23.77 5.70
C GLY A 83 22.48 23.34 7.14
N SER A 84 22.67 24.30 8.05
CA SER A 84 22.85 24.06 9.48
C SER A 84 21.54 23.91 10.27
N ALA A 85 20.39 24.23 9.67
CA ALA A 85 19.09 24.14 10.33
C ALA A 85 18.49 22.73 10.19
N THR A 86 18.00 22.18 11.30
CA THR A 86 17.20 20.94 11.31
C THR A 86 15.74 21.32 11.55
N ILE A 87 14.83 20.85 10.68
CA ILE A 87 13.40 21.20 10.74
C ILE A 87 12.56 19.94 10.81
N ARG A 88 11.61 19.91 11.75
CA ARG A 88 10.60 18.85 11.84
C ARG A 88 9.66 18.91 10.63
N ILE A 89 9.70 17.88 9.80
CA ILE A 89 8.81 17.72 8.64
C ILE A 89 7.49 17.07 9.07
N ALA A 90 7.57 16.04 9.92
CA ALA A 90 6.41 15.35 10.46
C ALA A 90 6.69 14.77 11.84
N ASP A 91 5.73 14.89 12.75
CA ASP A 91 5.75 14.29 14.08
C ASP A 91 4.54 13.36 14.27
N LEU A 92 4.73 12.08 13.98
CA LEU A 92 3.68 11.06 14.02
C LEU A 92 3.19 10.78 15.43
N SER A 93 3.95 11.11 16.49
CA SER A 93 3.48 10.95 17.87
C SER A 93 2.30 11.86 18.22
N ARG A 94 1.99 12.85 17.36
CA ARG A 94 0.82 13.72 17.48
C ARG A 94 -0.45 13.11 16.88
N LEU A 95 -0.34 11.97 16.19
CA LEU A 95 -1.49 11.29 15.63
C LEU A 95 -2.28 10.57 16.71
N LYS A 96 -3.61 10.75 16.66
CA LYS A 96 -4.56 9.88 17.37
C LYS A 96 -4.71 8.56 16.60
N ALA A 97 -3.64 7.78 16.51
CA ALA A 97 -3.59 6.48 15.84
C ALA A 97 -3.03 5.43 16.82
N LYS A 98 -3.50 4.18 16.71
CA LYS A 98 -3.03 3.06 17.54
C LYS A 98 -1.53 2.80 17.37
N TYR A 99 -1.03 2.99 16.14
CA TYR A 99 0.37 2.82 15.78
C TYR A 99 0.96 4.13 15.23
N PRO A 100 1.33 5.10 16.09
CA PRO A 100 1.76 6.44 15.66
C PRO A 100 3.24 6.47 15.24
N PHE A 101 3.64 5.55 14.37
CA PHE A 101 5.00 5.44 13.82
C PHE A 101 4.98 4.77 12.44
N ILE A 102 5.98 5.05 11.62
CA ILE A 102 6.31 4.27 10.43
C ILE A 102 7.25 3.14 10.87
N ALA A 103 6.94 1.91 10.50
CA ALA A 103 7.88 0.81 10.62
C ALA A 103 8.79 0.84 9.38
N PHE A 104 10.07 1.13 9.60
CA PHE A 104 11.10 1.05 8.58
C PHE A 104 11.66 -0.36 8.57
N MET A 105 11.39 -1.11 7.51
CA MET A 105 11.80 -2.50 7.34
C MET A 105 11.91 -2.83 5.85
N PRO A 106 12.73 -3.83 5.49
CA PRO A 106 12.79 -4.29 4.11
C PRO A 106 11.42 -4.72 3.58
N GLN A 107 11.10 -4.29 2.36
CA GLN A 107 9.81 -4.63 1.75
C GLN A 107 9.60 -6.15 1.59
N TRP A 108 10.67 -6.92 1.41
CA TRP A 108 10.58 -8.39 1.32
C TRP A 108 10.05 -9.02 2.60
N ASP A 109 10.34 -8.45 3.78
CA ASP A 109 9.87 -8.99 5.06
C ASP A 109 8.36 -8.85 5.15
N PHE A 110 7.82 -7.71 4.70
CA PHE A 110 6.38 -7.50 4.57
C PHE A 110 5.72 -8.50 3.60
N LEU A 111 6.32 -8.71 2.42
CA LEU A 111 5.77 -9.61 1.40
C LEU A 111 5.84 -11.08 1.81
N ASN A 112 6.96 -11.52 2.37
CA ASN A 112 7.13 -12.87 2.92
C ASN A 112 6.13 -13.11 4.04
N PHE A 113 5.99 -12.17 4.98
CA PHE A 113 5.06 -12.29 6.08
C PHE A 113 3.60 -12.43 5.60
N LEU A 114 3.18 -11.63 4.60
CA LEU A 114 1.84 -11.78 4.01
C LEU A 114 1.66 -13.11 3.31
N ARG A 115 2.67 -13.57 2.54
CA ARG A 115 2.65 -14.86 1.84
C ARG A 115 2.50 -16.01 2.83
N GLU A 116 3.34 -16.05 3.86
CA GLU A 116 3.33 -17.07 4.92
C GLU A 116 2.02 -17.04 5.69
N SER A 117 1.57 -15.85 6.11
CA SER A 117 0.28 -15.70 6.78
C SER A 117 -0.89 -16.18 5.91
N GLY A 118 -0.81 -15.99 4.60
CA GLY A 118 -1.82 -16.38 3.63
C GLY A 118 -1.90 -17.87 3.34
N GLN A 119 -0.87 -18.67 3.68
CA GLN A 119 -0.86 -20.13 3.48
C GLN A 119 -1.98 -20.86 4.23
N ARG A 120 -2.55 -20.22 5.27
CA ARG A 120 -3.72 -20.74 5.99
C ARG A 120 -4.98 -20.77 5.14
N PHE A 121 -5.03 -20.03 4.03
CA PHE A 121 -6.19 -19.96 3.14
C PHE A 121 -5.99 -20.87 1.92
N PRO A 122 -6.72 -22.00 1.81
CA PRO A 122 -6.60 -22.89 0.66
C PRO A 122 -7.05 -22.24 -0.66
N SER A 123 -7.89 -21.20 -0.56
CA SER A 123 -8.36 -20.33 -1.65
C SER A 123 -7.30 -19.36 -2.17
N LEU A 124 -6.12 -19.27 -1.56
CA LEU A 124 -5.04 -18.40 -2.02
C LEU A 124 -3.85 -19.22 -2.51
N ARG A 125 -3.48 -19.00 -3.77
CA ARG A 125 -2.23 -19.50 -4.35
C ARG A 125 -1.33 -18.33 -4.74
N VAL A 126 -0.04 -18.44 -4.43
CA VAL A 126 0.99 -17.50 -4.89
C VAL A 126 1.97 -18.30 -5.74
N MET A 127 2.08 -17.95 -7.02
CA MET A 127 2.98 -18.61 -7.96
C MET A 127 4.13 -17.65 -8.31
N MET A 128 5.32 -18.00 -7.82
CA MET A 128 6.57 -17.31 -8.16
C MET A 128 7.08 -17.79 -9.52
N ASN A 129 8.02 -17.06 -10.12
CA ASN A 129 8.54 -17.34 -11.48
C ASN A 129 7.42 -17.42 -12.55
N ALA A 130 6.33 -16.67 -12.35
CA ALA A 130 5.19 -16.64 -13.24
C ALA A 130 5.01 -15.23 -13.81
N GLU A 131 5.53 -15.02 -15.02
CA GLU A 131 5.30 -13.80 -15.78
C GLU A 131 4.02 -13.95 -16.61
N ALA A 132 3.07 -13.04 -16.42
CA ALA A 132 1.94 -12.91 -17.32
C ALA A 132 2.39 -12.16 -18.57
N THR A 133 2.52 -12.86 -19.69
CA THR A 133 2.98 -12.29 -20.98
C THR A 133 1.83 -11.70 -21.78
N ASP A 134 0.70 -12.41 -21.81
CA ASP A 134 -0.42 -12.11 -22.68
C ASP A 134 -1.74 -12.27 -21.95
N LEU A 135 -2.74 -11.58 -22.49
CA LEU A 135 -4.12 -11.70 -22.03
C LEU A 135 -5.00 -12.30 -23.12
N ILE A 136 -5.38 -13.56 -22.92
CA ILE A 136 -6.33 -14.25 -23.77
C ILE A 136 -7.74 -14.03 -23.20
N ARG A 137 -8.62 -13.43 -24.00
CA ARG A 137 -9.98 -13.08 -23.58
C ARG A 137 -10.99 -14.08 -24.14
N SER A 138 -11.85 -14.58 -23.26
CA SER A 138 -13.09 -15.27 -23.61
C SER A 138 -14.17 -14.74 -22.66
N GLY A 139 -15.03 -13.84 -23.16
CA GLY A 139 -15.96 -13.05 -22.34
C GLY A 139 -15.51 -11.60 -22.11
N GLU A 140 -16.23 -10.86 -21.27
CA GLU A 140 -16.21 -9.39 -21.27
C GLU A 140 -15.21 -8.74 -20.31
N THR A 141 -14.74 -9.39 -19.24
CA THR A 141 -14.14 -8.62 -18.14
C THR A 141 -12.71 -9.04 -17.81
N VAL A 142 -11.76 -8.19 -18.24
CA VAL A 142 -10.41 -8.18 -17.67
C VAL A 142 -9.98 -6.73 -17.43
N ILE A 143 -9.72 -6.39 -16.18
CA ILE A 143 -9.24 -5.06 -15.80
C ILE A 143 -7.97 -5.22 -14.97
N SER A 144 -6.86 -4.69 -15.48
CA SER A 144 -5.62 -4.54 -14.72
C SER A 144 -5.66 -3.24 -13.92
N VAL A 145 -5.36 -3.29 -12.62
CA VAL A 145 -5.29 -2.10 -11.78
C VAL A 145 -3.93 -2.07 -11.06
N LYS A 146 -3.17 -0.98 -11.23
CA LYS A 146 -2.01 -0.70 -10.37
C LYS A 146 -2.53 -0.25 -9.01
N LEU A 147 -2.34 -1.07 -7.97
CA LEU A 147 -2.86 -0.83 -6.63
C LEU A 147 -1.74 -0.48 -5.64
N ALA A 148 -2.05 0.31 -4.62
CA ALA A 148 -1.33 0.38 -3.35
C ALA A 148 -2.02 -0.51 -2.29
N VAL A 149 -1.41 -0.72 -1.11
CA VAL A 149 -2.02 -1.54 -0.03
C VAL A 149 -3.42 -1.05 0.35
N GLN A 150 -3.59 0.26 0.50
CA GLN A 150 -4.90 0.86 0.79
C GLN A 150 -5.89 0.63 -0.37
N ASP A 151 -5.44 0.72 -1.62
CA ASP A 151 -6.30 0.42 -2.76
C ASP A 151 -6.71 -1.06 -2.82
N ALA A 152 -5.82 -1.98 -2.40
CA ALA A 152 -6.13 -3.40 -2.29
C ALA A 152 -7.22 -3.67 -1.24
N VAL A 153 -7.16 -2.98 -0.10
CA VAL A 153 -8.21 -3.05 0.93
C VAL A 153 -9.54 -2.52 0.39
N ALA A 154 -9.55 -1.34 -0.26
CA ALA A 154 -10.75 -0.80 -0.89
C ALA A 154 -11.33 -1.73 -1.96
N THR A 155 -10.47 -2.35 -2.77
CA THR A 155 -10.87 -3.29 -3.82
C THR A 155 -11.51 -4.54 -3.21
N ALA A 156 -10.90 -5.14 -2.19
CA ALA A 156 -11.46 -6.29 -1.50
C ALA A 156 -12.80 -5.96 -0.81
N ASN A 157 -12.89 -4.79 -0.15
CA ASN A 157 -14.14 -4.35 0.48
C ASN A 157 -15.30 -4.25 -0.51
N LEU A 158 -15.04 -3.83 -1.75
CA LEU A 158 -16.06 -3.66 -2.77
C LEU A 158 -16.39 -4.96 -3.53
N LEU A 159 -15.37 -5.79 -3.77
CA LEU A 159 -15.48 -6.88 -4.74
C LEU A 159 -15.42 -8.28 -4.15
N ALA A 160 -14.93 -8.49 -2.92
CA ALA A 160 -14.72 -9.84 -2.40
C ALA A 160 -16.00 -10.68 -2.35
N ALA A 161 -17.11 -10.12 -1.84
CA ALA A 161 -18.40 -10.81 -1.84
C ALA A 161 -18.90 -11.12 -3.26
N LYS A 162 -18.76 -10.15 -4.18
CA LYS A 162 -19.20 -10.29 -5.57
C LYS A 162 -18.39 -11.34 -6.33
N LEU A 163 -17.08 -11.40 -6.07
CA LEU A 163 -16.20 -12.41 -6.63
C LEU A 163 -16.48 -13.79 -6.04
N ALA A 164 -16.91 -13.88 -4.78
CA ALA A 164 -17.34 -15.14 -4.20
C ALA A 164 -18.62 -15.68 -4.88
N ASP A 165 -19.57 -14.79 -5.19
CA ASP A 165 -20.85 -15.16 -5.79
C ASP A 165 -20.81 -15.26 -7.34
N GLY A 166 -19.87 -14.60 -8.01
CA GLY A 166 -19.89 -14.46 -9.46
C GLY A 166 -18.76 -13.62 -10.05
N CYS A 167 -18.99 -13.03 -11.22
CA CYS A 167 -18.09 -12.06 -11.84
C CYS A 167 -18.66 -10.66 -11.61
N PRO A 168 -17.89 -9.68 -11.09
CA PRO A 168 -18.36 -8.32 -10.96
C PRO A 168 -18.59 -7.69 -12.34
N SER A 169 -19.66 -6.90 -12.45
CA SER A 169 -19.96 -6.09 -13.62
C SER A 169 -18.95 -4.95 -13.81
N GLU A 170 -18.90 -4.39 -15.03
CA GLU A 170 -18.04 -3.23 -15.32
C GLU A 170 -18.35 -2.03 -14.39
N GLN A 171 -19.62 -1.80 -14.06
CA GLN A 171 -20.03 -0.70 -13.17
C GLN A 171 -19.48 -0.86 -11.75
N GLU A 172 -19.40 -2.10 -11.27
CA GLU A 172 -18.85 -2.43 -9.95
C GLU A 172 -17.33 -2.29 -9.94
N LEU A 173 -16.67 -2.60 -11.05
CA LEU A 173 -15.24 -2.35 -11.22
C LEU A 173 -14.94 -0.85 -11.35
N ASP A 174 -15.80 -0.10 -12.02
CA ASP A 174 -15.71 1.37 -12.07
C ASP A 174 -15.94 2.02 -10.71
N ALA A 175 -16.65 1.37 -9.79
CA ALA A 175 -16.72 1.82 -8.40
C ALA A 175 -15.33 1.80 -7.74
N VAL A 176 -14.50 0.78 -8.02
CA VAL A 176 -13.10 0.74 -7.56
C VAL A 176 -12.29 1.88 -8.17
N ARG A 177 -12.43 2.14 -9.48
CA ARG A 177 -11.74 3.26 -10.13
C ARG A 177 -12.13 4.60 -9.50
N ARG A 178 -13.42 4.92 -9.42
CA ARG A 178 -13.94 6.15 -8.79
C ARG A 178 -13.49 6.31 -7.35
N ARG A 179 -13.45 5.21 -6.59
CA ARG A 179 -13.00 5.18 -5.20
C ARG A 179 -11.53 5.60 -5.03
N ARG A 180 -10.70 5.32 -6.04
CA ARG A 180 -9.26 5.59 -6.06
C ARG A 180 -8.89 6.93 -6.69
N GLU A 181 -9.71 7.46 -7.60
CA GLU A 181 -9.40 8.69 -8.33
C GLU A 181 -9.09 9.87 -7.42
N PHE A 182 -9.89 10.10 -6.39
CA PHE A 182 -9.68 11.22 -5.47
C PHE A 182 -8.35 11.11 -4.70
N PRO A 183 -8.05 10.01 -3.97
CA PRO A 183 -6.76 9.84 -3.28
C PRO A 183 -5.55 9.92 -4.21
N VAL A 184 -5.64 9.32 -5.42
CA VAL A 184 -4.56 9.33 -6.40
C VAL A 184 -4.26 10.75 -6.88
N ARG A 185 -5.29 11.50 -7.31
CA ARG A 185 -5.14 12.88 -7.78
C ARG A 185 -4.57 13.78 -6.70
N MET A 186 -5.05 13.65 -5.46
CA MET A 186 -4.54 14.42 -4.32
C MET A 186 -3.07 14.11 -4.03
N THR A 187 -2.69 12.83 -4.04
CA THR A 187 -1.30 12.41 -3.78
C THR A 187 -0.36 12.89 -4.89
N GLN A 188 -0.78 12.78 -6.15
CA GLN A 188 -0.02 13.27 -7.30
C GLN A 188 0.16 14.79 -7.25
N ALA A 189 -0.91 15.55 -6.97
CA ALA A 189 -0.83 17.00 -6.82
C ALA A 189 0.16 17.39 -5.72
N MET A 190 0.16 16.67 -4.59
CA MET A 190 1.11 16.91 -3.51
C MET A 190 2.55 16.54 -3.90
N GLN A 191 2.76 15.43 -4.60
CA GLN A 191 4.08 15.07 -5.14
C GLN A 191 4.61 16.16 -6.05
N VAL A 192 3.77 16.76 -6.91
CA VAL A 192 4.15 17.89 -7.74
C VAL A 192 4.54 19.11 -6.89
N VAL A 193 3.78 19.42 -5.83
CA VAL A 193 4.11 20.52 -4.90
C VAL A 193 5.45 20.27 -4.21
N VAL A 194 5.68 19.08 -3.65
CA VAL A 194 6.93 18.73 -2.96
C VAL A 194 8.11 18.70 -3.92
N GLN A 195 7.93 18.09 -5.10
CA GLN A 195 8.95 18.02 -6.13
C GLN A 195 9.38 19.42 -6.58
N ASN A 196 8.43 20.30 -6.87
CA ASN A 196 8.70 21.63 -7.41
C ASN A 196 9.25 22.61 -6.37
N ASN A 197 8.88 22.47 -5.09
CA ASN A 197 9.25 23.44 -4.05
C ASN A 197 10.35 22.97 -3.11
N VAL A 198 10.63 21.66 -3.04
CA VAL A 198 11.62 21.08 -2.11
C VAL A 198 12.70 20.32 -2.86
N ILE A 199 12.35 19.29 -3.62
CA ILE A 199 13.34 18.39 -4.25
C ILE A 199 14.12 19.10 -5.35
N SER A 200 13.44 19.78 -6.28
CA SER A 200 14.09 20.51 -7.37
C SER A 200 14.96 21.66 -6.86
N VAL A 201 14.54 22.32 -5.78
CA VAL A 201 15.29 23.40 -5.13
C VAL A 201 16.54 22.86 -4.44
N ALA A 202 16.47 21.66 -3.85
CA ALA A 202 17.59 21.00 -3.21
C ALA A 202 18.62 20.42 -4.18
N LEU A 203 18.19 20.02 -5.38
CA LEU A 203 19.05 19.45 -6.43
C LEU A 203 19.67 20.51 -7.35
N LYS A 204 19.33 21.80 -7.20
CA LYS A 204 19.92 22.87 -8.03
C LYS A 204 21.44 22.95 -7.83
N PRO A 205 22.24 22.82 -8.90
CA PRO A 205 23.70 22.92 -8.80
C PRO A 205 24.13 24.33 -8.36
N GLY A 206 25.10 24.38 -7.45
CA GLY A 206 25.65 25.61 -6.89
C GLY A 206 25.45 25.63 -5.38
N GLY A 207 26.50 25.30 -4.61
CA GLY A 207 26.53 25.06 -3.17
C GLY A 207 26.14 26.24 -2.26
N ARG A 208 24.97 26.85 -2.52
CA ARG A 208 24.33 27.81 -1.62
C ARG A 208 23.73 27.03 -0.45
N PRO A 209 23.86 27.54 0.80
CA PRO A 209 23.22 26.90 1.94
C PRO A 209 21.72 26.80 1.69
N LEU A 210 21.21 25.57 1.69
CA LEU A 210 19.78 25.27 1.56
C LEU A 210 19.02 26.01 2.65
N LYS A 211 18.41 27.15 2.32
CA LYS A 211 17.42 27.76 3.20
C LYS A 211 16.11 26.98 3.06
N PRO A 212 15.41 26.70 4.17
CA PRO A 212 14.15 25.99 4.10
C PRO A 212 13.13 26.80 3.28
N PRO A 213 12.46 26.17 2.31
CA PRO A 213 11.48 26.85 1.48
C PRO A 213 10.26 27.28 2.33
N LEU A 214 9.51 28.27 1.85
CA LEU A 214 8.38 28.88 2.58
C LEU A 214 7.38 27.85 3.16
N PRO A 215 6.96 26.79 2.42
CA PRO A 215 6.05 25.79 2.98
C PRO A 215 6.63 25.06 4.20
N VAL A 216 7.92 24.71 4.17
CA VAL A 216 8.62 24.02 5.26
C VAL A 216 8.78 24.93 6.49
N ARG A 217 9.06 26.22 6.27
CA ARG A 217 9.11 27.22 7.35
C ARG A 217 7.75 27.41 8.01
N LEU A 218 6.68 27.43 7.22
CA LEU A 218 5.32 27.59 7.73
C LEU A 218 4.90 26.38 8.58
N ILE A 219 5.22 25.16 8.13
CA ILE A 219 5.00 23.90 8.88
C ILE A 219 5.69 23.93 10.25
N ASN A 220 6.87 24.53 10.35
CA ASN A 220 7.59 24.65 11.62
C ASN A 220 7.03 25.77 12.52
N ALA A 221 6.62 26.89 11.93
CA ALA A 221 6.11 28.04 12.68
C ALA A 221 4.69 27.82 13.25
N VAL A 222 3.92 26.92 12.67
CA VAL A 222 2.50 26.72 13.00
C VAL A 222 2.26 25.30 13.52
N PRO A 223 2.14 25.08 14.85
CA PRO A 223 2.11 23.73 15.44
C PRO A 223 0.98 22.81 14.96
N TRP A 224 -0.17 23.35 14.54
CA TRP A 224 -1.27 22.53 14.01
C TRP A 224 -0.98 21.98 12.61
N LEU A 225 -0.14 22.66 11.80
CA LEU A 225 0.29 22.17 10.49
C LEU A 225 1.12 20.89 10.62
N GLN A 226 1.88 20.73 11.71
CA GLN A 226 2.55 19.46 12.03
C GLN A 226 1.57 18.30 12.19
N GLY A 227 0.36 18.56 12.71
CA GLY A 227 -0.70 17.55 12.80
C GLY A 227 -1.24 17.16 11.42
N VAL A 228 -1.36 18.13 10.51
CA VAL A 228 -1.78 17.89 9.12
C VAL A 228 -0.72 17.11 8.35
N THR A 229 0.55 17.50 8.44
CA THR A 229 1.65 16.79 7.77
C THR A 229 1.82 15.39 8.34
N ALA A 230 1.74 15.23 9.66
CA ALA A 230 1.74 13.92 10.30
C ALA A 230 0.56 13.07 9.82
N ARG A 231 -0.64 13.63 9.70
CA ARG A 231 -1.84 12.89 9.24
C ARG A 231 -1.66 12.42 7.80
N PHE A 232 -1.18 13.31 6.94
CA PHE A 232 -0.93 12.98 5.55
C PHE A 232 0.16 11.92 5.39
N VAL A 233 1.30 12.08 6.06
CA VAL A 233 2.41 11.12 6.02
C VAL A 233 2.00 9.80 6.66
N GLY A 234 1.30 9.80 7.79
CA GLY A 234 0.99 8.60 8.54
C GLY A 234 -0.23 7.83 8.04
N LEU A 235 -1.32 8.54 7.72
CA LEU A 235 -2.61 7.96 7.40
C LEU A 235 -3.00 8.10 5.92
N GLY A 236 -2.30 8.96 5.17
CA GLY A 236 -2.67 9.30 3.79
C GLY A 236 -3.90 10.20 3.71
N VAL A 237 -4.46 10.31 2.50
CA VAL A 237 -5.63 11.16 2.21
C VAL A 237 -6.92 10.53 2.74
N ARG A 238 -7.07 9.21 2.54
CA ARG A 238 -8.24 8.44 2.93
C ARG A 238 -7.80 7.05 3.35
N PRO A 239 -7.56 6.80 4.66
CA PRO A 239 -7.26 5.47 5.15
C PRO A 239 -8.46 4.54 4.97
N GLU A 240 -8.20 3.33 4.51
CA GLU A 240 -9.14 2.23 4.44
C GLU A 240 -9.07 1.36 5.68
N HIS A 241 -10.21 0.77 6.00
CA HIS A 241 -10.37 -0.23 7.04
C HIS A 241 -10.90 -1.52 6.42
N VAL A 242 -10.54 -2.67 6.97
CA VAL A 242 -10.95 -3.98 6.45
C VAL A 242 -12.41 -4.24 6.79
N HIS A 243 -13.24 -4.35 5.75
CA HIS A 243 -14.66 -4.71 5.84
C HIS A 243 -14.99 -5.93 4.96
N SER A 244 -14.03 -6.41 4.17
CA SER A 244 -14.20 -7.59 3.34
C SER A 244 -14.53 -8.81 4.20
N PRO A 245 -15.43 -9.69 3.71
CA PRO A 245 -15.91 -10.84 4.47
C PRO A 245 -14.78 -11.81 4.85
N VAL A 246 -15.08 -12.65 5.83
CA VAL A 246 -14.27 -13.81 6.22
C VAL A 246 -15.04 -15.05 5.80
N ALA A 247 -14.41 -15.98 5.09
CA ALA A 247 -15.03 -17.25 4.80
C ALA A 247 -15.32 -18.01 6.12
N PRO A 248 -16.47 -18.67 6.28
CA PRO A 248 -16.71 -19.54 7.43
C PRO A 248 -15.60 -20.58 7.52
N THR A 249 -15.05 -20.80 8.71
CA THR A 249 -14.18 -21.95 8.98
C THR A 249 -14.96 -23.22 8.67
N ARG A 250 -14.54 -23.94 7.62
CA ARG A 250 -15.02 -25.28 7.30
C ARG A 250 -14.32 -26.32 8.15
#